data_AF-A0A9D5N8V0-F1
#
_entry.id   AF-A0A9D5N8V0-F1
#
_cell.length_a   1.000
_cell.length_b   1.000
_cell.length_c   1.000
_cell.angle_alpha   90.00
_cell.angle_beta   90.00
_cell.angle_gamma   90.00
#
_symmetry.space_group_name_H-M   'P 1'
#
loop_
_entity.id
_entity.type
_entity.pdbx_description
1 polymer ?
#
loop_
_entity_poly.entity_id
_entity_poly.type
_entity_poly.pdbx_seq_one_letter_code
_entity_poly.pdbx_strand_id
1 'polypeptide(L)'
;MARKIQPKSRVPQPKKGQSSEDYWREREARQRAENIREEARTAEKINQIFRSMQDSIRQEIGSFYERYADKEGITLAEARGRVSNIDMEQYERLAKRYVEAAHHGDRDLAFSDEANEQMRLYNATMRINRLEMLKARCGIRAMEGYRDTERLINDNLEERAYSEYSRLAGILGNSVQFNENMVRSIVNASYQNATWSQRLWVNQATLSARIGAQLAQGILTGKSSTVLAREIQKLTGGSTYACQRLMRTELRRVQTEAALQSMTDNGVTEYKFIVANGVNPCEECLALDGQVFKLSEMAPGKNAPPVHPSCHCCTAPYVDEAKWQRWLDGPAQAGVPWKEFENDDILQTGGRETGGHHYMSTPEDDKKDRQAVKAYEKFAREDDSIRIANNTGFDQADIAKIRSHIFSKKHNLYVGYSRFAPDYSMAVAWQRLRNGNYLPRDITLLRHELLEREIEEKYNISISEAHAEASKQYDWWGQVVQEIGEEGEPYGLLQID
;
A
#
# COMPACT_ATOMS: atom_id res chain seq x y z
N MET A 1 -15.27 6.58 12.96
CA MET A 1 -14.43 7.67 12.42
C MET A 1 -13.32 7.03 11.64
N ALA A 2 -13.33 7.11 10.31
CA ALA A 2 -12.22 6.65 9.49
C ALA A 2 -10.98 7.50 9.84
N ARG A 3 -9.94 6.89 10.43
CA ARG A 3 -8.65 7.55 10.60
C ARG A 3 -8.15 7.89 9.18
N LYS A 4 -8.05 9.18 8.84
CA LYS A 4 -7.30 9.62 7.65
C LYS A 4 -5.82 9.35 7.94
N ILE A 5 -5.37 8.13 7.67
CA ILE A 5 -3.95 7.80 7.70
C ILE A 5 -3.36 8.44 6.43
N GLN A 6 -2.70 9.59 6.57
CA GLN A 6 -1.98 10.18 5.43
C GLN A 6 -0.68 9.41 5.20
N PRO A 7 -0.23 9.23 3.95
CA PRO A 7 1.05 8.59 3.68
C PRO A 7 2.17 9.35 4.39
N LYS A 8 2.94 8.65 5.24
CA LYS A 8 3.92 9.25 6.17
C LYS A 8 5.16 9.87 5.50
N SER A 9 5.35 9.70 4.19
CA SER A 9 6.45 10.33 3.45
C SER A 9 6.15 10.42 1.96
N ARG A 10 6.81 11.39 1.28
CA ARG A 10 6.78 11.49 -0.17
C ARG A 10 7.50 10.27 -0.74
N VAL A 11 6.71 9.36 -1.31
CA VAL A 11 7.18 8.15 -1.98
C VAL A 11 8.30 8.51 -2.97
N PRO A 12 9.53 7.99 -2.80
CA PRO A 12 10.64 8.31 -3.69
C PRO A 12 10.33 7.77 -5.09
N GLN A 13 10.27 8.66 -6.06
CA GLN A 13 9.98 8.28 -7.44
C GLN A 13 11.24 7.70 -8.11
N PRO A 14 11.08 6.74 -9.03
CA PRO A 14 12.18 6.23 -9.83
C PRO A 14 12.84 7.35 -10.65
N LYS A 15 14.17 7.29 -10.79
CA LYS A 15 14.92 8.26 -11.59
C LYS A 15 14.96 7.79 -13.05
N LYS A 16 14.95 8.73 -14.00
CA LYS A 16 15.15 8.42 -15.43
C LYS A 16 16.44 7.62 -15.63
N GLY A 17 16.37 6.50 -16.36
CA GLY A 17 17.50 5.60 -16.60
C GLY A 17 17.87 4.66 -15.44
N GLN A 18 17.15 4.69 -14.32
CA GLN A 18 17.37 3.76 -13.20
C GLN A 18 16.70 2.43 -13.49
N SER A 19 17.45 1.32 -13.35
CA SER A 19 16.88 -0.01 -13.56
C SER A 19 15.74 -0.29 -12.57
N SER A 20 14.74 -1.08 -13.00
CA SER A 20 13.63 -1.48 -12.12
C SER A 20 14.18 -2.16 -10.86
N GLU A 21 15.14 -3.07 -11.04
CA GLU A 21 15.77 -3.80 -9.95
C GLU A 21 16.47 -2.87 -8.94
N ASP A 22 17.32 -1.95 -9.41
CA ASP A 22 18.05 -1.04 -8.51
C ASP A 22 17.09 -0.12 -7.76
N TYR A 23 16.06 0.39 -8.44
CA TYR A 23 15.03 1.22 -7.83
C TYR A 23 14.35 0.49 -6.68
N TRP A 24 13.86 -0.73 -6.92
CA TRP A 24 13.17 -1.51 -5.91
C TRP A 24 14.10 -1.95 -4.77
N ARG A 25 15.35 -2.36 -5.07
CA ARG A 25 16.34 -2.71 -4.03
C ARG A 25 16.64 -1.54 -3.10
N GLU A 26 16.95 -0.35 -3.63
CA GLU A 26 17.22 0.84 -2.81
C GLU A 26 16.01 1.25 -1.98
N ARG A 27 14.82 1.16 -2.58
CA ARG A 27 13.57 1.53 -1.93
C ARG A 27 13.23 0.60 -0.76
N GLU A 28 13.28 -0.71 -1.00
CA GLU A 28 12.97 -1.68 0.03
C GLU A 28 14.01 -1.66 1.16
N ALA A 29 15.29 -1.39 0.86
CA ALA A 29 16.31 -1.18 1.87
C ALA A 29 16.00 0.02 2.78
N ARG A 30 15.53 1.15 2.20
CA ARG A 30 15.09 2.33 2.96
C ARG A 30 13.87 2.02 3.83
N GLN A 31 12.85 1.38 3.25
CA GLN A 31 11.64 1.00 3.99
C GLN A 31 11.96 0.05 5.15
N ARG A 32 12.85 -0.93 4.91
CA ARG A 32 13.29 -1.87 5.96
C ARG A 32 13.93 -1.14 7.14
N ALA A 33 14.80 -0.16 6.90
CA ALA A 33 15.42 0.61 7.98
C ALA A 33 14.39 1.36 8.84
N GLU A 34 13.32 1.88 8.22
CA GLU A 34 12.19 2.47 8.92
C GLU A 34 11.38 1.43 9.70
N ASN A 35 11.06 0.28 9.09
CA ASN A 35 10.33 -0.82 9.73
C ASN A 35 11.06 -1.30 10.98
N ILE A 36 12.39 -1.50 10.93
CA ILE A 36 13.19 -1.92 12.09
C ILE A 36 13.08 -0.91 13.23
N ARG A 37 13.12 0.41 12.93
CA ARG A 37 12.97 1.46 13.95
C ARG A 37 11.56 1.49 14.54
N GLU A 38 10.53 1.31 13.73
CA GLU A 38 9.14 1.21 14.20
C GLU A 38 8.91 -0.04 15.05
N GLU A 39 9.39 -1.20 14.61
CA GLU A 39 9.34 -2.44 15.35
C GLU A 39 10.07 -2.35 16.70
N ALA A 40 11.22 -1.67 16.76
CA ALA A 40 11.92 -1.43 18.02
C ALA A 40 11.10 -0.56 18.98
N ARG A 41 10.45 0.50 18.47
CA ARG A 41 9.54 1.35 19.27
C ARG A 41 8.35 0.55 19.80
N THR A 42 7.73 -0.28 18.98
CA THR A 42 6.59 -1.12 19.41
C THR A 42 7.05 -2.21 20.37
N ALA A 43 8.22 -2.81 20.16
CA ALA A 43 8.80 -3.78 21.09
C ALA A 43 9.02 -3.18 22.48
N GLU A 44 9.44 -1.92 22.58
CA GLU A 44 9.57 -1.24 23.87
C GLU A 44 8.22 -0.97 24.54
N LYS A 45 7.19 -0.61 23.77
CA LYS A 45 5.82 -0.51 24.31
C LYS A 45 5.33 -1.86 24.85
N ILE A 46 5.61 -2.97 24.16
CA ILE A 46 5.32 -4.32 24.65
C ILE A 46 6.09 -4.58 25.96
N ASN A 47 7.38 -4.20 26.05
CA ASN A 47 8.13 -4.32 27.30
C ASN A 47 7.46 -3.56 28.45
N GLN A 48 6.97 -2.35 28.21
CA GLN A 48 6.28 -1.54 29.23
C GLN A 48 4.98 -2.20 29.70
N ILE A 49 4.17 -2.71 28.77
CA ILE A 49 2.94 -3.46 29.09
C ILE A 49 3.28 -4.68 29.96
N PHE A 50 4.30 -5.44 29.58
CA PHE A 50 4.72 -6.62 30.33
C PHE A 50 5.31 -6.27 31.72
N ARG A 51 6.03 -5.15 31.87
CA ARG A 51 6.48 -4.65 33.18
C ARG A 51 5.30 -4.30 34.09
N SER A 52 4.31 -3.56 33.57
CA SER A 52 3.08 -3.23 34.31
C SER A 52 2.32 -4.49 34.73
N MET A 53 2.19 -5.47 33.83
CA MET A 53 1.61 -6.78 34.10
C MET A 53 2.38 -7.53 35.21
N GLN A 54 3.72 -7.55 35.15
CA GLN A 54 4.57 -8.16 36.17
C GLN A 54 4.39 -7.52 37.55
N ASP A 55 4.34 -6.18 37.61
CA ASP A 55 4.15 -5.45 38.86
C ASP A 55 2.77 -5.72 39.46
N SER A 56 1.74 -5.78 38.61
CA SER A 56 0.38 -6.14 39.02
C SER A 56 0.33 -7.57 39.59
N ILE A 57 0.94 -8.54 38.91
CA ILE A 57 1.03 -9.93 39.42
C ILE A 57 1.81 -9.99 40.74
N ARG A 58 2.91 -9.25 40.85
CA ARG A 58 3.69 -9.16 42.10
C ARG A 58 2.83 -8.63 43.25
N GLN A 59 2.02 -7.61 43.00
CA GLN A 59 1.09 -7.06 43.98
C GLN A 59 0.03 -8.10 44.40
N GLU A 60 -0.55 -8.83 43.44
CA GLU A 60 -1.51 -9.89 43.74
C GLU A 60 -0.92 -10.97 44.67
N ILE A 61 0.32 -11.39 44.41
CA ILE A 61 1.05 -12.35 45.26
C ILE A 61 1.36 -11.73 46.63
N GLY A 62 1.87 -10.51 46.68
CA GLY A 62 2.20 -9.81 47.93
C GLY A 62 0.98 -9.68 48.83
N SER A 63 -0.11 -9.11 48.32
CA SER A 63 -1.36 -8.92 49.06
C SER A 63 -2.02 -10.23 49.47
N PHE A 64 -1.77 -11.32 48.76
CA PHE A 64 -2.19 -12.65 49.20
C PHE A 64 -1.43 -13.10 50.44
N TYR A 65 -0.09 -13.00 50.44
CA TYR A 65 0.72 -13.37 51.61
C TYR A 65 0.49 -12.43 52.80
N GLU A 66 0.31 -11.12 52.59
CA GLU A 66 0.02 -10.15 53.66
C GLU A 66 -1.27 -10.48 54.42
N ARG A 67 -2.32 -10.92 53.70
CA ARG A 67 -3.60 -11.33 54.32
C ARG A 67 -3.48 -12.58 55.18
N TYR A 68 -2.44 -13.37 54.98
CA TYR A 68 -2.20 -14.64 55.65
C TYR A 68 -0.81 -14.67 56.30
N ALA A 69 -0.32 -13.50 56.73
CA ALA A 69 1.07 -13.29 57.12
C ALA A 69 1.44 -14.05 58.41
N ASP A 70 1.95 -15.26 58.26
CA ASP A 70 2.75 -15.95 59.27
C ASP A 70 4.25 -15.87 58.93
N LYS A 71 5.09 -15.91 59.97
CA LYS A 71 6.56 -15.68 59.94
C LYS A 71 7.34 -16.56 58.94
N GLU A 72 6.73 -17.61 58.38
CA GLU A 72 7.35 -18.61 57.49
C GLU A 72 6.68 -18.72 56.10
N GLY A 73 5.71 -17.86 55.76
CA GLY A 73 4.87 -18.01 54.57
C GLY A 73 3.70 -18.96 54.78
N ILE A 74 2.83 -19.12 53.78
CA ILE A 74 1.59 -19.92 53.90
C ILE A 74 1.81 -21.40 53.53
N THR A 75 1.18 -22.31 54.28
CA THR A 75 1.20 -23.76 54.00
C THR A 75 0.20 -24.16 52.91
N LEU A 76 0.42 -25.34 52.30
CA LEU A 76 -0.54 -25.89 51.31
C LEU A 76 -1.93 -26.15 51.93
N ALA A 77 -1.98 -26.54 53.20
CA ALA A 77 -3.25 -26.75 53.91
C ALA A 77 -4.03 -25.44 54.05
N GLU A 78 -3.35 -24.35 54.42
CA GLU A 78 -3.95 -23.00 54.53
C GLU A 78 -4.37 -22.44 53.16
N ALA A 79 -3.56 -22.67 52.12
CA ALA A 79 -3.86 -22.26 50.75
C ALA A 79 -5.06 -23.00 50.15
N ARG A 80 -5.31 -24.25 50.57
CA ARG A 80 -6.47 -25.05 50.15
C ARG A 80 -7.73 -24.81 51.02
N GLY A 81 -7.64 -23.98 52.05
CA GLY A 81 -8.78 -23.59 52.88
C GLY A 81 -9.87 -22.84 52.10
N ARG A 82 -11.07 -22.72 52.70
CA ARG A 82 -12.19 -21.95 52.13
C ARG A 82 -11.80 -20.48 51.92
N VAL A 83 -12.19 -19.95 50.77
CA VAL A 83 -12.07 -18.52 50.42
C VAL A 83 -12.99 -17.71 51.33
N SER A 84 -12.56 -16.52 51.77
CA SER A 84 -13.41 -15.65 52.59
C SER A 84 -14.47 -14.94 51.72
N ASN A 85 -15.61 -14.57 52.31
CA ASN A 85 -16.67 -13.84 51.59
C ASN A 85 -16.18 -12.49 51.03
N ILE A 86 -15.29 -11.80 51.75
CA ILE A 86 -14.72 -10.51 51.35
C ILE A 86 -13.84 -10.67 50.09
N ASP A 87 -13.09 -11.78 50.01
CA ASP A 87 -12.25 -12.07 48.85
C ASP A 87 -13.08 -12.41 47.61
N MET A 88 -14.26 -13.02 47.80
CA MET A 88 -15.22 -13.31 46.72
C MET A 88 -15.88 -12.03 46.18
N GLU A 89 -16.32 -11.11 47.04
CA GLU A 89 -17.00 -9.87 46.61
C GLU A 89 -16.11 -8.92 45.80
N GLN A 90 -14.86 -8.70 46.23
CA GLN A 90 -13.92 -7.83 45.49
C GLN A 90 -13.62 -8.39 44.10
N TYR A 91 -13.58 -9.72 43.99
CA TYR A 91 -13.35 -10.39 42.72
C TYR A 91 -14.61 -10.37 41.83
N GLU A 92 -15.80 -10.64 42.38
CA GLU A 92 -17.05 -10.56 41.62
C GLU A 92 -17.22 -9.18 40.98
N ARG A 93 -16.84 -8.12 41.69
CA ARG A 93 -16.79 -6.76 41.11
C ARG A 93 -15.79 -6.66 39.95
N LEU A 94 -14.60 -7.23 40.08
CA LEU A 94 -13.59 -7.21 39.01
C LEU A 94 -14.05 -7.98 37.77
N ALA A 95 -14.60 -9.19 37.94
CA ALA A 95 -15.13 -9.99 36.84
C ALA A 95 -16.34 -9.33 36.17
N LYS A 96 -17.26 -8.76 36.98
CA LYS A 96 -18.45 -8.05 36.50
C LYS A 96 -18.08 -6.83 35.67
N ARG A 97 -17.06 -6.07 36.07
CA ARG A 97 -16.56 -4.92 35.27
C ARG A 97 -16.18 -5.31 33.84
N TYR A 98 -15.54 -6.47 33.66
CA TYR A 98 -15.13 -6.93 32.33
C TYR A 98 -16.29 -7.44 31.49
N VAL A 99 -17.24 -8.15 32.12
CA VAL A 99 -18.47 -8.60 31.45
C VAL A 99 -19.34 -7.40 31.05
N GLU A 100 -19.49 -6.41 31.94
CA GLU A 100 -20.22 -5.17 31.65
C GLU A 100 -19.55 -4.37 30.52
N ALA A 101 -18.22 -4.24 30.53
CA ALA A 101 -17.49 -3.58 29.44
C ALA A 101 -17.74 -4.24 28.07
N ALA A 102 -17.75 -5.58 28.02
CA ALA A 102 -18.08 -6.33 26.80
C ALA A 102 -19.52 -6.07 26.34
N HIS A 103 -20.49 -6.06 27.26
CA HIS A 103 -21.90 -5.78 26.94
C HIS A 103 -22.17 -4.35 26.50
N HIS A 104 -21.46 -3.37 27.07
CA HIS A 104 -21.62 -1.95 26.75
C HIS A 104 -20.84 -1.49 25.51
N GLY A 105 -20.10 -2.39 24.86
CA GLY A 105 -19.30 -2.06 23.69
C GLY A 105 -18.15 -1.09 24.00
N ASP A 106 -17.72 -1.02 25.26
CA ASP A 106 -16.60 -0.21 25.70
C ASP A 106 -15.32 -0.85 25.15
N ARG A 107 -14.87 -0.38 23.99
CA ARG A 107 -13.68 -0.92 23.33
C ARG A 107 -12.40 -0.68 24.12
N ASP A 108 -12.40 0.19 25.13
CA ASP A 108 -11.23 0.46 25.97
C ASP A 108 -11.11 -0.56 27.10
N LEU A 109 -12.23 -1.14 27.56
CA LEU A 109 -12.24 -2.18 28.60
C LEU A 109 -12.54 -3.59 28.08
N ALA A 110 -13.22 -3.72 26.93
CA ALA A 110 -13.67 -4.99 26.37
C ALA A 110 -12.50 -5.86 25.87
N PHE A 111 -12.65 -7.15 26.11
CA PHE A 111 -11.81 -8.24 25.66
C PHE A 111 -12.29 -8.75 24.28
N SER A 112 -11.36 -9.25 23.46
CA SER A 112 -11.70 -10.02 22.24
C SER A 112 -12.50 -11.28 22.57
N ASP A 113 -13.13 -11.91 21.58
CA ASP A 113 -13.93 -13.13 21.79
C ASP A 113 -13.08 -14.25 22.41
N GLU A 114 -11.84 -14.39 21.93
CA GLU A 114 -10.83 -15.30 22.48
C GLU A 114 -10.52 -15.00 23.95
N ALA A 115 -10.38 -13.72 24.29
CA ALA A 115 -10.12 -13.26 25.65
C ALA A 115 -11.32 -13.46 26.59
N ASN A 116 -12.54 -13.24 26.08
CA ASN A 116 -13.79 -13.50 26.81
C ASN A 116 -13.97 -14.98 27.13
N GLU A 117 -13.57 -15.88 26.23
CA GLU A 117 -13.57 -17.32 26.51
C GLU A 117 -12.58 -17.68 27.63
N GLN A 118 -11.36 -17.16 27.56
CA GLN A 118 -10.38 -17.40 28.62
C GLN A 118 -10.88 -16.87 29.99
N MET A 119 -11.58 -15.73 30.02
CA MET A 119 -12.13 -15.17 31.26
C MET A 119 -13.18 -16.09 31.92
N ARG A 120 -13.99 -16.79 31.12
CA ARG A 120 -14.98 -17.75 31.63
C ARG A 120 -14.31 -18.88 32.44
N LEU A 121 -13.15 -19.35 32.00
CA LEU A 121 -12.41 -20.40 32.69
C LEU A 121 -11.90 -19.96 34.07
N TYR A 122 -11.43 -18.71 34.21
CA TYR A 122 -11.00 -18.19 35.52
C TYR A 122 -12.18 -17.99 36.47
N ASN A 123 -13.31 -17.51 35.97
CA ASN A 123 -14.52 -17.37 36.77
C ASN A 123 -15.03 -18.73 37.31
N ALA A 124 -14.84 -19.82 36.57
CA ALA A 124 -15.25 -21.16 37.01
C ALA A 124 -14.31 -21.75 38.08
N THR A 125 -13.00 -21.52 37.96
CA THR A 125 -11.97 -22.16 38.80
C THR A 125 -11.78 -21.49 40.17
N MET A 126 -12.10 -20.20 40.29
CA MET A 126 -11.87 -19.42 41.51
C MET A 126 -12.66 -19.88 42.75
N ARG A 127 -13.81 -20.56 42.57
CA ARG A 127 -14.73 -20.93 43.65
C ARG A 127 -14.28 -22.18 44.43
N ILE A 128 -13.09 -22.69 44.13
CA ILE A 128 -12.59 -23.96 44.66
C ILE A 128 -11.85 -23.74 46.00
N ASN A 129 -10.75 -22.99 45.98
CA ASN A 129 -9.94 -22.70 47.16
C ASN A 129 -9.07 -21.44 46.97
N ARG A 130 -8.40 -20.97 48.03
CA ARG A 130 -7.62 -19.72 48.01
C ARG A 130 -6.46 -19.75 47.01
N LEU A 131 -5.82 -20.90 46.80
CA LEU A 131 -4.79 -21.07 45.76
C LEU A 131 -5.38 -20.87 44.36
N GLU A 132 -6.51 -21.51 44.05
CA GLU A 132 -7.18 -21.32 42.75
C GLU A 132 -7.64 -19.87 42.55
N MET A 133 -8.09 -19.20 43.62
CA MET A 133 -8.38 -17.77 43.57
C MET A 133 -7.13 -16.92 43.26
N LEU A 134 -5.99 -17.19 43.90
CA LEU A 134 -4.74 -16.47 43.61
C LEU A 134 -4.30 -16.68 42.16
N LYS A 135 -4.38 -17.93 41.66
CA LYS A 135 -4.10 -18.25 40.25
C LYS A 135 -5.02 -17.47 39.32
N ALA A 136 -6.32 -17.41 39.61
CA ALA A 136 -7.28 -16.66 38.81
C ALA A 136 -6.98 -15.16 38.78
N ARG A 137 -6.66 -14.56 39.93
CA ARG A 137 -6.27 -13.13 40.01
C ARG A 137 -5.02 -12.83 39.19
N CYS A 138 -3.98 -13.65 39.32
CA CYS A 138 -2.77 -13.51 38.50
C CYS A 138 -3.07 -13.72 37.00
N GLY A 139 -3.97 -14.65 36.69
CA GLY A 139 -4.48 -14.90 35.34
C GLY A 139 -5.14 -13.68 34.72
N ILE A 140 -6.02 -12.99 35.45
CA ILE A 140 -6.65 -11.73 35.00
C ILE A 140 -5.60 -10.66 34.70
N ARG A 141 -4.61 -10.47 35.56
CA ARG A 141 -3.52 -9.50 35.29
C ARG A 141 -2.74 -9.86 34.03
N ALA A 142 -2.49 -11.15 33.81
CA ALA A 142 -1.89 -11.60 32.57
C ALA A 142 -2.77 -11.28 31.35
N MET A 143 -4.09 -11.46 31.46
CA MET A 143 -5.03 -11.15 30.37
C MET A 143 -5.09 -9.67 30.05
N GLU A 144 -5.10 -8.79 31.06
CA GLU A 144 -5.03 -7.34 30.88
C GLU A 144 -3.81 -6.95 30.03
N GLY A 145 -2.62 -7.48 30.38
CA GLY A 145 -1.40 -7.21 29.62
C GLY A 145 -1.44 -7.76 28.18
N TYR A 146 -2.02 -8.94 27.97
CA TYR A 146 -2.15 -9.52 26.62
C TYR A 146 -3.20 -8.82 25.75
N ARG A 147 -4.31 -8.35 26.34
CA ARG A 147 -5.30 -7.49 25.64
C ARG A 147 -4.67 -6.20 25.16
N ASP A 148 -3.91 -5.53 26.02
CA ASP A 148 -3.25 -4.27 25.66
C ASP A 148 -2.18 -4.51 24.58
N THR A 149 -1.49 -5.66 24.66
CA THR A 149 -0.55 -6.12 23.61
C THR A 149 -1.28 -6.43 22.29
N GLU A 150 -2.44 -7.09 22.34
CA GLU A 150 -3.26 -7.42 21.18
C GLU A 150 -3.66 -6.15 20.42
N ARG A 151 -4.21 -5.15 21.13
CA ARG A 151 -4.59 -3.87 20.53
C ARG A 151 -3.41 -3.16 19.88
N LEU A 152 -2.29 -3.09 20.59
CA LEU A 152 -1.07 -2.46 20.08
C LEU A 152 -0.56 -3.16 18.80
N ILE A 153 -0.59 -4.49 18.78
CA ILE A 153 -0.18 -5.27 17.60
C ILE A 153 -1.18 -5.06 16.47
N ASN A 154 -2.50 -5.13 16.72
CA ASN A 154 -3.53 -4.93 15.70
C ASN A 154 -3.39 -3.56 15.02
N ASP A 155 -3.28 -2.49 15.81
CA ASP A 155 -3.11 -1.13 15.29
C ASP A 155 -1.87 -1.02 14.38
N ASN A 156 -0.77 -1.67 14.78
CA ASN A 156 0.48 -1.66 14.00
C ASN A 156 0.37 -2.51 12.73
N LEU A 157 -0.33 -3.65 12.78
CA LEU A 157 -0.60 -4.48 11.61
C LEU A 157 -1.47 -3.74 10.60
N GLU A 158 -2.56 -3.10 11.04
CA GLU A 158 -3.44 -2.30 10.17
C GLU A 158 -2.68 -1.12 9.55
N GLU A 159 -1.88 -0.40 10.35
CA GLU A 159 -1.06 0.71 9.87
C GLU A 159 0.00 0.26 8.86
N ARG A 160 0.68 -0.87 9.10
CA ARG A 160 1.68 -1.46 8.19
C ARG A 160 1.03 -1.89 6.88
N ALA A 161 -0.10 -2.58 6.93
CA ALA A 161 -0.85 -3.02 5.75
C ALA A 161 -1.22 -1.81 4.89
N TYR A 162 -1.80 -0.80 5.52
CA TYR A 162 -2.26 0.41 4.85
C TYR A 162 -1.09 1.18 4.23
N SER A 163 -0.02 1.39 4.99
CA SER A 163 1.16 2.11 4.54
C SER A 163 1.78 1.39 3.34
N GLU A 164 1.88 0.07 3.37
CA GLU A 164 2.45 -0.71 2.28
C GLU A 164 1.60 -0.66 1.02
N TYR A 165 0.29 -0.89 1.15
CA TYR A 165 -0.64 -0.83 0.04
C TYR A 165 -0.62 0.55 -0.64
N SER A 166 -0.68 1.61 0.18
CA SER A 166 -0.64 3.00 -0.31
C SER A 166 0.71 3.34 -0.95
N ARG A 167 1.81 2.86 -0.36
CA ARG A 167 3.17 3.09 -0.84
C ARG A 167 3.39 2.49 -2.23
N LEU A 168 2.82 1.32 -2.51
CA LEU A 168 2.96 0.63 -3.80
C LEU A 168 1.98 1.18 -4.84
N ALA A 169 0.72 1.40 -4.47
CA ALA A 169 -0.28 2.00 -5.35
C ALA A 169 0.14 3.39 -5.85
N GLY A 170 0.71 4.23 -4.97
CA GLY A 170 1.19 5.57 -5.35
C GLY A 170 2.38 5.59 -6.32
N ILE A 171 3.08 4.47 -6.52
CA ILE A 171 4.11 4.34 -7.56
C ILE A 171 3.46 3.93 -8.87
N LEU A 172 2.56 2.95 -8.81
CA LEU A 172 1.97 2.33 -9.99
C LEU A 172 0.77 3.14 -10.53
N GLY A 173 0.59 4.38 -10.06
CA GLY A 173 -0.32 5.41 -10.56
C GLY A 173 -1.80 5.26 -10.19
N ASN A 174 -2.20 4.15 -9.57
CA ASN A 174 -3.59 3.94 -9.17
C ASN A 174 -3.99 4.81 -7.97
N SER A 175 -5.12 5.52 -8.11
CA SER A 175 -5.74 6.25 -6.99
C SER A 175 -6.30 5.27 -5.95
N VAL A 176 -5.90 5.44 -4.68
CA VAL A 176 -6.26 4.51 -3.61
C VAL A 176 -7.67 4.80 -3.12
N GLN A 177 -8.65 3.99 -3.55
CA GLN A 177 -9.91 3.82 -2.82
C GLN A 177 -9.60 2.98 -1.57
N PHE A 178 -9.62 3.63 -0.41
CA PHE A 178 -9.35 2.97 0.87
C PHE A 178 -10.43 1.93 1.19
N ASN A 179 -10.05 0.65 1.21
CA ASN A 179 -10.91 -0.43 1.65
C ASN A 179 -10.48 -0.91 3.05
N GLU A 180 -11.10 -0.33 4.08
CA GLU A 180 -10.88 -0.67 5.48
C GLU A 180 -11.13 -2.18 5.76
N ASN A 181 -12.07 -2.78 5.03
CA ASN A 181 -12.38 -4.21 5.15
C ASN A 181 -11.28 -5.10 4.56
N MET A 182 -10.63 -4.67 3.48
CA MET A 182 -9.51 -5.38 2.88
C MET A 182 -8.29 -5.39 3.81
N VAL A 183 -7.98 -4.25 4.45
CA VAL A 183 -6.90 -4.22 5.46
C VAL A 183 -7.19 -5.19 6.59
N ARG A 184 -8.42 -5.18 7.12
CA ARG A 184 -8.82 -6.11 8.18
C ARG A 184 -8.80 -7.57 7.74
N SER A 185 -9.14 -7.88 6.49
CA SER A 185 -9.08 -9.25 5.97
C SER A 185 -7.65 -9.76 5.85
N ILE A 186 -6.71 -8.91 5.41
CA ILE A 186 -5.26 -9.23 5.37
C ILE A 186 -4.72 -9.45 6.79
N VAL A 187 -5.03 -8.52 7.71
CA VAL A 187 -4.54 -8.58 9.09
C VAL A 187 -5.04 -9.86 9.78
N ASN A 188 -6.32 -10.20 9.64
CA ASN A 188 -6.94 -11.34 10.32
C ASN A 188 -6.94 -12.63 9.51
N ALA A 189 -6.26 -12.68 8.37
CA ALA A 189 -6.12 -13.90 7.58
C ALA A 189 -5.44 -15.02 8.38
N SER A 190 -5.88 -16.25 8.14
CA SER A 190 -5.24 -17.44 8.70
C SER A 190 -3.90 -17.66 8.02
N TYR A 191 -2.84 -17.74 8.82
CA TYR A 191 -1.50 -18.11 8.37
C TYR A 191 -1.12 -19.40 9.08
N GLN A 192 -0.67 -20.44 8.38
CA GLN A 192 -0.33 -21.75 8.98
C GLN A 192 -1.43 -22.26 9.96
N ASN A 193 -2.69 -22.22 9.52
CA ASN A 193 -3.88 -22.71 10.24
C ASN A 193 -4.26 -21.95 11.53
N ALA A 194 -3.74 -20.76 11.77
CA ALA A 194 -4.17 -19.91 12.88
C ALA A 194 -4.04 -18.42 12.54
N THR A 195 -4.90 -17.59 13.15
CA THR A 195 -4.72 -16.14 13.13
C THR A 195 -3.61 -15.71 14.08
N TRP A 196 -3.10 -14.49 13.90
CA TRP A 196 -2.11 -13.92 14.81
C TRP A 196 -2.65 -13.75 16.24
N SER A 197 -3.91 -13.34 16.39
CA SER A 197 -4.56 -13.18 17.71
C SER A 197 -4.69 -14.52 18.43
N GLN A 198 -5.10 -15.58 17.72
CA GLN A 198 -5.15 -16.93 18.30
C GLN A 198 -3.78 -17.36 18.84
N ARG A 199 -2.68 -17.11 18.11
CA ARG A 199 -1.31 -17.38 18.59
C ARG A 199 -0.96 -16.57 19.83
N LEU A 200 -1.38 -15.30 19.89
CA LEU A 200 -1.16 -14.43 21.04
C LEU A 200 -1.87 -14.99 22.29
N TRP A 201 -3.12 -15.42 22.16
CA TRP A 201 -3.90 -16.00 23.26
C TRP A 201 -3.39 -17.39 23.70
N VAL A 202 -2.83 -18.19 22.79
CA VAL A 202 -2.11 -19.42 23.17
C VAL A 202 -0.87 -19.11 24.02
N ASN A 203 -0.12 -18.06 23.68
CA ASN A 203 1.01 -17.60 24.51
C ASN A 203 0.54 -17.14 25.90
N GLN A 204 -0.60 -16.44 25.96
CA GLN A 204 -1.21 -16.01 27.23
C GLN A 204 -1.58 -17.21 28.11
N ALA A 205 -2.32 -18.18 27.56
CA ALA A 205 -2.74 -19.37 28.28
C ALA A 205 -1.53 -20.17 28.79
N THR A 206 -0.47 -20.27 27.97
CA THR A 206 0.80 -20.90 28.36
C THR A 206 1.46 -20.19 29.54
N LEU A 207 1.50 -18.86 29.53
CA LEU A 207 2.07 -18.08 30.64
C LEU A 207 1.27 -18.31 31.93
N SER A 208 -0.05 -18.22 31.85
CA SER A 208 -0.91 -18.41 33.02
C SER A 208 -0.82 -19.81 33.60
N ALA A 209 -0.75 -20.85 32.77
CA ALA A 209 -0.51 -22.22 33.23
C ALA A 209 0.82 -22.35 33.99
N ARG A 210 1.89 -21.71 33.47
CA ARG A 210 3.21 -21.69 34.13
C ARG A 210 3.19 -20.91 35.45
N ILE A 211 2.51 -19.76 35.49
CA ILE A 211 2.30 -19.01 36.74
C ILE A 211 1.57 -19.89 37.76
N GLY A 212 0.48 -20.55 37.36
CA GLY A 212 -0.29 -21.41 38.23
C GLY A 212 0.52 -22.58 38.79
N ALA A 213 1.36 -23.20 37.96
CA ALA A 213 2.27 -24.26 38.39
C ALA A 213 3.32 -23.74 39.40
N GLN A 214 3.92 -22.58 39.14
CA GLN A 214 4.90 -21.98 40.05
C GLN A 214 4.29 -21.56 41.39
N LEU A 215 3.08 -21.00 41.40
CA LEU A 215 2.37 -20.66 42.63
C LEU A 215 2.10 -21.91 43.48
N ALA A 216 1.60 -22.98 42.86
CA ALA A 216 1.32 -24.23 43.55
C ALA A 216 2.60 -24.87 44.13
N GLN A 217 3.68 -24.90 43.34
CA GLN A 217 4.96 -25.43 43.78
C GLN A 217 5.57 -24.59 44.90
N GLY A 218 5.57 -23.26 44.76
CA GLY A 218 6.15 -22.36 45.75
C GLY A 218 5.50 -22.50 47.11
N ILE A 219 4.16 -22.57 47.15
CA ILE A 219 3.40 -22.80 48.38
C ILE A 219 3.70 -24.16 48.99
N LEU A 220 3.77 -25.22 48.17
CA LEU A 220 4.14 -26.56 48.65
C LEU A 220 5.53 -26.56 49.32
N THR A 221 6.46 -25.77 48.78
CA THR A 221 7.84 -25.67 49.29
C THR A 221 8.06 -24.58 50.34
N GLY A 222 7.01 -23.84 50.75
CA GLY A 222 7.13 -22.75 51.73
C GLY A 222 7.93 -21.54 51.25
N LYS A 223 7.94 -21.23 49.94
CA LYS A 223 8.65 -20.06 49.40
C LYS A 223 8.00 -18.76 49.85
N SER A 224 8.81 -17.76 50.17
CA SER A 224 8.32 -16.41 50.45
C SER A 224 7.75 -15.73 49.20
N SER A 225 6.85 -14.75 49.41
CA SER A 225 6.24 -13.94 48.35
C SER A 225 7.27 -13.30 47.42
N THR A 226 8.39 -12.81 47.98
CA THR A 226 9.47 -12.17 47.23
C THR A 226 10.16 -13.14 46.28
N VAL A 227 10.42 -14.38 46.72
CA VAL A 227 11.05 -15.41 45.88
C VAL A 227 10.10 -15.82 44.76
N LEU A 228 8.84 -16.10 45.09
CA LEU A 228 7.81 -16.48 44.11
C LEU A 228 7.59 -15.40 43.04
N ALA A 229 7.47 -14.14 43.45
CA ALA A 229 7.30 -13.04 42.52
C ALA A 229 8.49 -12.90 41.55
N ARG A 230 9.72 -13.15 42.03
CA ARG A 230 10.93 -13.11 41.20
C ARG A 230 10.98 -14.28 40.20
N GLU A 231 10.58 -15.48 40.61
CA GLU A 231 10.50 -16.64 39.71
C GLU A 231 9.43 -16.45 38.62
N ILE A 232 8.28 -15.90 38.98
CA ILE A 232 7.21 -15.57 38.02
C ILE A 232 7.65 -14.48 37.03
N GLN A 233 8.40 -13.47 37.48
CA GLN A 233 8.99 -12.48 36.56
C GLN A 233 9.91 -13.14 35.52
N LYS A 234 10.73 -14.13 35.90
CA LYS A 234 11.59 -14.82 34.93
C LYS A 234 10.78 -15.54 33.85
N LEU A 235 9.63 -16.11 34.18
CA LEU A 235 8.74 -16.75 33.20
C LEU A 235 8.21 -15.77 32.17
N THR A 236 7.82 -14.57 32.61
CA THR A 236 7.23 -13.55 31.72
C THR A 236 8.20 -13.02 30.67
N GLY A 237 9.53 -13.04 30.91
CA GLY A 237 10.51 -12.59 29.91
C GLY A 237 10.50 -13.42 28.62
N GLY A 238 10.32 -14.74 28.73
CA GLY A 238 10.15 -15.61 27.56
C GLY A 238 8.86 -15.31 26.79
N SER A 239 7.79 -14.93 27.49
CA SER A 239 6.53 -14.51 26.88
C SER A 239 6.65 -13.17 26.16
N THR A 240 7.37 -12.19 26.72
CA THR A 240 7.63 -10.90 26.06
C THR A 240 8.33 -11.12 24.72
N TYR A 241 9.37 -11.95 24.70
CA TYR A 241 10.09 -12.30 23.47
C TYR A 241 9.17 -13.02 22.46
N ALA A 242 8.33 -13.95 22.91
CA ALA A 242 7.37 -14.64 22.05
C ALA A 242 6.39 -13.67 21.37
N CYS A 243 5.84 -12.69 22.10
CA CYS A 243 4.94 -11.67 21.56
C CYS A 243 5.65 -10.75 20.55
N GLN A 244 6.87 -10.31 20.85
CA GLN A 244 7.67 -9.50 19.92
C GLN A 244 8.01 -10.26 18.63
N ARG A 245 8.37 -11.54 18.74
CA ARG A 245 8.64 -12.39 17.57
C ARG A 245 7.39 -12.60 16.72
N LEU A 246 6.23 -12.82 17.35
CA LEU A 246 4.94 -12.92 16.67
C LEU A 246 4.64 -11.61 15.94
N MET A 247 4.72 -10.47 16.62
CA MET A 247 4.52 -9.14 16.04
C MET A 247 5.38 -8.92 14.80
N ARG A 248 6.71 -9.14 14.88
CA ARG A 248 7.63 -8.93 13.74
C ARG A 248 7.27 -9.82 12.54
N THR A 249 6.93 -11.08 12.82
CA THR A 249 6.58 -12.05 11.78
C THR A 249 5.29 -11.65 11.08
N GLU A 250 4.27 -11.26 11.84
CA GLU A 250 2.96 -10.88 11.30
C GLU A 250 3.02 -9.52 10.57
N LEU A 251 3.83 -8.57 11.04
CA LEU A 251 4.09 -7.32 10.32
C LEU A 251 4.66 -7.59 8.93
N ARG A 252 5.61 -8.52 8.82
CA ARG A 252 6.20 -8.92 7.54
C ARG A 252 5.19 -9.67 6.66
N ARG A 253 4.35 -10.53 7.24
CA ARG A 253 3.30 -11.24 6.49
C ARG A 253 2.29 -10.27 5.90
N VAL A 254 1.73 -9.41 6.74
CA VAL A 254 0.76 -8.38 6.33
C VAL A 254 1.34 -7.44 5.29
N GLN A 255 2.62 -7.04 5.40
CA GLN A 255 3.29 -6.26 4.37
C GLN A 255 3.36 -7.02 3.03
N THR A 256 3.68 -8.32 3.07
CA THR A 256 3.80 -9.13 1.85
C THR A 256 2.45 -9.38 1.19
N GLU A 257 1.39 -9.59 1.97
CA GLU A 257 0.02 -9.73 1.44
C GLU A 257 -0.54 -8.41 0.91
N ALA A 258 -0.23 -7.28 1.56
CA ALA A 258 -0.55 -5.96 1.02
C ALA A 258 0.18 -5.70 -0.30
N ALA A 259 1.43 -6.17 -0.41
CA ALA A 259 2.20 -6.10 -1.64
C ALA A 259 1.61 -6.98 -2.75
N LEU A 260 1.19 -8.21 -2.44
CA LEU A 260 0.47 -9.10 -3.37
C LEU A 260 -0.78 -8.42 -3.93
N GLN A 261 -1.62 -7.87 -3.06
CA GLN A 261 -2.85 -7.20 -3.47
C GLN A 261 -2.54 -6.00 -4.36
N SER A 262 -1.58 -5.16 -3.96
CA SER A 262 -1.18 -4.00 -4.76
C SER A 262 -0.62 -4.40 -6.13
N MET A 263 0.26 -5.41 -6.19
CA MET A 263 0.80 -5.91 -7.46
C MET A 263 -0.31 -6.44 -8.38
N THR A 264 -1.25 -7.20 -7.82
CA THR A 264 -2.40 -7.74 -8.54
C THR A 264 -3.27 -6.63 -9.12
N ASP A 265 -3.59 -5.63 -8.32
CA ASP A 265 -4.42 -4.49 -8.73
C ASP A 265 -3.76 -3.66 -9.82
N ASN A 266 -2.43 -3.70 -9.90
CA ASN A 266 -1.61 -3.00 -10.89
C ASN A 266 -1.18 -3.87 -12.08
N GLY A 267 -1.74 -5.08 -12.25
CA GLY A 267 -1.49 -5.90 -13.45
C GLY A 267 -0.14 -6.63 -13.48
N VAL A 268 0.66 -6.51 -12.42
CA VAL A 268 1.95 -7.20 -12.31
C VAL A 268 1.70 -8.72 -12.26
N THR A 269 2.40 -9.48 -13.09
CA THR A 269 2.23 -10.94 -13.18
C THR A 269 3.36 -11.73 -12.51
N GLU A 270 4.52 -11.11 -12.31
CA GLU A 270 5.71 -11.71 -11.70
C GLU A 270 6.29 -10.81 -10.61
N TYR A 271 6.92 -11.42 -9.62
CA TYR A 271 7.62 -10.70 -8.55
C TYR A 271 9.00 -11.30 -8.32
N LYS A 272 9.91 -10.48 -7.79
CA LYS A 272 11.25 -10.89 -7.39
C LYS A 272 11.35 -10.89 -5.87
N PHE A 273 11.93 -11.95 -5.32
CA PHE A 273 12.31 -11.99 -3.91
C PHE A 273 13.61 -11.22 -3.71
N ILE A 274 13.64 -10.31 -2.75
CA ILE A 274 14.79 -9.45 -2.48
C ILE A 274 15.21 -9.58 -1.02
N VAL A 275 16.47 -9.96 -0.82
CA VAL A 275 17.13 -9.87 0.46
C VAL A 275 17.59 -8.44 0.67
N ALA A 276 16.75 -7.64 1.33
CA ALA A 276 17.10 -6.28 1.76
C ALA A 276 18.09 -6.26 2.95
N ASN A 277 18.67 -7.41 3.33
CA ASN A 277 19.68 -7.52 4.38
C ASN A 277 21.10 -7.63 3.82
N GLY A 278 21.80 -6.49 3.77
CA GLY A 278 23.22 -6.46 3.38
C GLY A 278 24.19 -7.01 4.42
N VAL A 279 23.75 -7.32 5.65
CA VAL A 279 24.62 -7.84 6.71
C VAL A 279 24.14 -9.21 7.16
N ASN A 280 24.89 -10.27 6.83
CA ASN A 280 24.64 -11.67 7.18
C ASN A 280 23.18 -12.11 6.98
N PRO A 281 22.67 -12.10 5.73
CA PRO A 281 21.39 -12.75 5.45
C PRO A 281 21.47 -14.23 5.82
N CYS A 282 20.37 -14.79 6.34
CA CYS A 282 20.32 -16.21 6.63
C CYS A 282 20.32 -17.04 5.33
N GLU A 283 20.78 -18.28 5.41
CA GLU A 283 20.90 -19.18 4.26
C GLU A 283 19.56 -19.40 3.54
N GLU A 284 18.47 -19.53 4.30
CA GLU A 284 17.11 -19.70 3.76
C GLU A 284 16.67 -18.51 2.89
N CYS A 285 16.96 -17.28 3.32
CA CYS A 285 16.63 -16.08 2.54
C CYS A 285 17.57 -15.90 1.35
N LEU A 286 18.86 -16.19 1.54
CA LEU A 286 19.87 -16.06 0.48
C LEU A 286 19.57 -17.04 -0.67
N ALA A 287 19.09 -18.23 -0.36
CA ALA A 287 18.67 -19.21 -1.36
C ALA A 287 17.58 -18.66 -2.30
N LEU A 288 16.75 -17.73 -1.85
CA LEU A 288 15.66 -17.11 -2.62
C LEU A 288 16.03 -15.75 -3.22
N ASP A 289 17.18 -15.17 -2.88
CA ASP A 289 17.53 -13.81 -3.33
C ASP A 289 17.61 -13.72 -4.86
N GLY A 290 16.94 -12.73 -5.43
CA GLY A 290 16.90 -12.49 -6.87
C GLY A 290 16.04 -13.46 -7.68
N GLN A 291 15.49 -14.52 -7.07
CA GLN A 291 14.60 -15.44 -7.75
C GLN A 291 13.28 -14.75 -8.13
N VAL A 292 12.80 -15.06 -9.33
CA VAL A 292 11.55 -14.55 -9.90
C VAL A 292 10.48 -15.64 -9.80
N PHE A 293 9.29 -15.26 -9.36
CA PHE A 293 8.16 -16.15 -9.20
C PHE A 293 6.90 -15.52 -9.81
N LYS A 294 5.94 -16.36 -10.22
CA LYS A 294 4.62 -15.90 -10.63
C LYS A 294 3.87 -15.35 -9.42
N LEU A 295 3.21 -14.21 -9.61
CA LEU A 295 2.40 -13.58 -8.56
C LEU A 295 1.26 -14.49 -8.08
N SER A 296 0.66 -15.26 -9.00
CA SER A 296 -0.39 -16.24 -8.68
C SER A 296 0.06 -17.38 -7.78
N GLU A 297 1.38 -17.59 -7.65
CA GLU A 297 1.99 -18.63 -6.81
C GLU A 297 2.55 -18.05 -5.51
N MET A 298 2.38 -16.74 -5.25
CA MET A 298 2.93 -16.10 -4.05
C MET A 298 2.36 -16.72 -2.77
N ALA A 299 3.24 -17.29 -1.95
CA ALA A 299 2.92 -17.94 -0.70
C ALA A 299 3.90 -17.51 0.40
N PRO A 300 3.48 -16.64 1.33
CA PRO A 300 4.26 -16.31 2.52
C PRO A 300 4.72 -17.58 3.24
N GLY A 301 5.99 -17.63 3.62
CA GLY A 301 6.60 -18.81 4.25
C GLY A 301 7.18 -19.85 3.30
N LYS A 302 7.03 -19.66 1.98
CA LYS A 302 7.62 -20.54 0.95
C LYS A 302 8.49 -19.77 -0.03
N ASN A 303 7.88 -19.01 -0.92
CA ASN A 303 8.52 -18.21 -1.97
C ASN A 303 8.31 -16.70 -1.74
N ALA A 304 7.73 -16.32 -0.61
CA ALA A 304 7.56 -14.93 -0.20
C ALA A 304 7.78 -14.76 1.31
N PRO A 305 8.22 -13.58 1.78
CA PRO A 305 8.39 -13.30 3.21
C PRO A 305 7.05 -13.37 3.98
N PRO A 306 7.06 -13.69 5.28
CA PRO A 306 8.20 -14.10 6.08
C PRO A 306 8.54 -15.58 5.85
N VAL A 307 9.76 -15.89 5.44
CA VAL A 307 10.22 -17.30 5.28
C VAL A 307 10.66 -17.93 6.60
N HIS A 308 11.05 -17.11 7.57
CA HIS A 308 11.37 -17.51 8.94
C HIS A 308 10.83 -16.48 9.96
N PRO A 309 10.79 -16.81 11.26
CA PRO A 309 10.41 -15.85 12.29
C PRO A 309 11.32 -14.61 12.26
N SER A 310 10.73 -13.42 12.42
CA SER A 310 11.45 -12.13 12.33
C SER A 310 12.19 -11.90 11.00
N CYS A 311 11.67 -12.42 9.89
CA CYS A 311 12.19 -12.11 8.56
C CYS A 311 11.93 -10.63 8.20
N HIS A 312 12.93 -10.00 7.57
CA HIS A 312 12.86 -8.62 7.06
C HIS A 312 13.15 -8.52 5.55
N CYS A 313 13.16 -9.65 4.84
CA CYS A 313 13.27 -9.69 3.38
C CYS A 313 11.98 -9.18 2.74
N CYS A 314 12.04 -8.80 1.47
CA CYS A 314 10.96 -8.14 0.77
C CYS A 314 10.68 -8.76 -0.60
N THR A 315 9.59 -8.33 -1.22
CA THR A 315 9.26 -8.63 -2.61
C THR A 315 9.18 -7.33 -3.37
N ALA A 316 9.49 -7.39 -4.66
CA ALA A 316 9.32 -6.28 -5.58
C ALA A 316 8.62 -6.76 -6.85
N PRO A 317 7.88 -5.90 -7.55
CA PRO A 317 7.39 -6.18 -8.89
C PRO A 317 8.56 -6.57 -9.80
N TYR A 318 8.38 -7.64 -10.57
CA TYR A 318 9.30 -7.97 -11.66
C TYR A 318 8.61 -7.64 -12.97
N VAL A 319 9.16 -6.67 -13.69
CA VAL A 319 8.62 -6.12 -14.93
C VAL A 319 9.72 -6.06 -15.98
N ASP A 320 9.33 -6.10 -17.25
CA ASP A 320 10.27 -5.96 -18.35
C ASP A 320 11.00 -4.61 -18.28
N GLU A 321 12.33 -4.64 -18.37
CA GLU A 321 13.16 -3.46 -18.16
C GLU A 321 12.98 -2.41 -19.27
N ALA A 322 12.76 -2.83 -20.52
CA ALA A 322 12.51 -1.90 -21.62
C ALA A 322 11.15 -1.21 -21.46
N LYS A 323 10.12 -1.96 -21.07
CA LYS A 323 8.79 -1.43 -20.70
C LYS A 323 8.89 -0.47 -19.52
N TRP A 324 9.67 -0.83 -18.49
CA TRP A 324 9.92 0.02 -17.33
C TRP A 324 10.54 1.36 -17.72
N GLN A 325 11.64 1.35 -18.49
CA GLN A 325 12.28 2.59 -18.95
C GLN A 325 11.34 3.44 -19.80
N ARG A 326 10.53 2.82 -20.68
CA ARG A 326 9.53 3.54 -21.48
C ARG A 326 8.48 4.22 -20.63
N TRP A 327 7.92 3.51 -19.65
CA TRP A 327 6.96 4.09 -18.71
C TRP A 327 7.59 5.26 -17.92
N LEU A 328 8.86 5.13 -17.52
CA LEU A 328 9.62 6.22 -16.89
C LEU A 328 9.98 7.38 -17.80
N ASP A 329 9.87 7.25 -19.11
CA ASP A 329 10.29 8.30 -20.06
C ASP A 329 9.15 9.24 -20.49
N GLY A 330 7.91 8.98 -20.06
CA GLY A 330 6.77 9.87 -20.31
C GLY A 330 5.48 9.50 -19.55
N PRO A 331 4.95 8.28 -19.71
CA PRO A 331 3.66 7.89 -19.13
C PRO A 331 3.58 8.07 -17.60
N ALA A 332 4.62 7.69 -16.87
CA ALA A 332 4.67 7.87 -15.41
C ALA A 332 4.58 9.36 -15.00
N GLN A 333 5.20 10.26 -15.77
CA GLN A 333 5.13 11.71 -15.52
C GLN A 333 3.77 12.30 -15.88
N ALA A 334 3.08 11.73 -16.87
CA ALA A 334 1.71 12.07 -17.23
C ALA A 334 0.67 11.56 -16.21
N GLY A 335 1.10 10.79 -15.21
CA GLY A 335 0.22 10.20 -14.21
C GLY A 335 -0.45 8.91 -14.67
N VAL A 336 0.02 8.31 -15.78
CA VAL A 336 -0.53 7.06 -16.32
C VAL A 336 -0.14 5.89 -15.41
N PRO A 337 -1.12 5.16 -14.84
CA PRO A 337 -0.88 3.96 -14.07
C PRO A 337 -0.12 2.89 -14.84
N TRP A 338 0.74 2.13 -14.14
CA TRP A 338 1.51 1.03 -14.74
C TRP A 338 0.58 0.02 -15.44
N LYS A 339 -0.56 -0.28 -14.82
CA LYS A 339 -1.54 -1.21 -15.39
C LYS A 339 -2.13 -0.72 -16.70
N GLU A 340 -2.38 0.57 -16.83
CA GLU A 340 -2.89 1.16 -18.07
C GLU A 340 -1.80 1.05 -19.15
N PHE A 341 -0.55 1.38 -18.80
CA PHE A 341 0.62 1.15 -19.64
C PHE A 341 0.79 -0.29 -20.10
N GLU A 342 0.66 -1.25 -19.21
CA GLU A 342 0.86 -2.67 -19.54
C GLU A 342 -0.26 -3.29 -20.37
N ASN A 343 -1.46 -2.71 -20.35
CA ASN A 343 -2.61 -3.20 -21.12
C ASN A 343 -2.82 -2.43 -22.44
N ASP A 344 -2.07 -1.35 -22.65
CA ASP A 344 -2.20 -0.52 -23.85
C ASP A 344 -0.96 -0.68 -24.75
N ASP A 345 -1.15 -1.34 -25.90
CA ASP A 345 -0.10 -1.56 -26.89
C ASP A 345 0.41 -0.22 -27.48
N ILE A 346 -0.41 0.83 -27.47
CA ILE A 346 -0.09 2.18 -27.97
C ILE A 346 0.86 2.87 -26.98
N LEU A 347 0.64 2.71 -25.66
CA LEU A 347 1.59 3.15 -24.63
C LEU A 347 2.93 2.43 -24.73
N GLN A 348 2.89 1.12 -24.97
CA GLN A 348 4.10 0.29 -24.97
C GLN A 348 4.98 0.52 -26.19
N THR A 349 4.38 0.96 -27.31
CA THR A 349 5.08 1.18 -28.59
C THR A 349 5.52 2.63 -28.80
N GLY A 350 5.05 3.58 -27.99
CA GLY A 350 5.49 4.98 -28.05
C GLY A 350 4.80 5.80 -29.14
N GLY A 351 3.50 5.58 -29.36
CA GLY A 351 2.71 6.31 -30.35
C GLY A 351 2.81 7.84 -30.19
N ARG A 352 2.99 8.54 -31.31
CA ARG A 352 3.02 10.01 -31.36
C ARG A 352 1.61 10.54 -31.63
N GLU A 353 1.14 11.48 -30.81
CA GLU A 353 -0.16 12.15 -30.98
C GLU A 353 -0.04 13.39 -31.87
N THR A 354 -0.80 13.45 -32.96
CA THR A 354 -0.80 14.54 -33.94
C THR A 354 -2.20 15.16 -34.09
N GLY A 355 -2.79 15.80 -33.06
CA GLY A 355 -4.09 16.52 -33.16
C GLY A 355 -5.28 15.79 -33.82
N GLY A 356 -5.17 14.47 -34.07
CA GLY A 356 -5.86 13.82 -35.19
C GLY A 356 -5.43 12.38 -35.48
N HIS A 357 -4.12 12.05 -35.40
CA HIS A 357 -3.58 10.71 -35.71
C HIS A 357 -2.58 10.14 -34.68
N HIS A 358 -2.42 8.82 -34.79
CA HIS A 358 -1.32 8.02 -34.24
C HIS A 358 -0.39 7.56 -35.37
N TYR A 359 0.90 7.90 -35.31
CA TYR A 359 1.91 7.39 -36.26
C TYR A 359 2.95 6.49 -35.57
N MET A 360 3.44 5.49 -36.30
CA MET A 360 4.46 4.52 -35.85
C MET A 360 5.89 4.81 -36.36
N SER A 361 6.13 5.81 -37.21
CA SER A 361 7.46 6.08 -37.81
C SER A 361 8.25 7.21 -37.14
N THR A 362 9.59 7.11 -37.19
CA THR A 362 10.51 8.18 -36.81
C THR A 362 10.74 9.14 -37.99
N PRO A 363 11.06 10.43 -37.78
CA PRO A 363 11.29 11.40 -38.86
C PRO A 363 12.56 11.08 -39.67
N GLU A 364 13.38 10.16 -39.17
CA GLU A 364 14.61 9.72 -39.82
C GLU A 364 14.30 8.77 -40.99
N ASP A 365 13.15 8.10 -40.98
CA ASP A 365 12.79 7.07 -41.96
C ASP A 365 11.81 7.55 -43.05
N ASP A 366 10.92 8.52 -42.77
CA ASP A 366 9.90 9.00 -43.74
C ASP A 366 10.18 10.41 -44.30
N LYS A 367 10.00 10.58 -45.62
CA LYS A 367 10.13 11.87 -46.32
C LYS A 367 8.98 12.84 -45.96
N LYS A 368 7.76 12.35 -45.70
CA LYS A 368 6.60 13.15 -45.28
C LYS A 368 6.86 13.77 -43.91
N ASP A 369 7.31 12.98 -42.94
CA ASP A 369 7.60 13.44 -41.57
C ASP A 369 8.65 14.55 -41.54
N ARG A 370 9.72 14.43 -42.32
CA ARG A 370 10.75 15.49 -42.42
C ARG A 370 10.20 16.81 -42.96
N GLN A 371 9.29 16.77 -43.93
CA GLN A 371 8.66 17.98 -44.45
C GLN A 371 7.65 18.54 -43.46
N ALA A 372 6.88 17.69 -42.79
CA ALA A 372 5.92 18.11 -41.76
C ALA A 372 6.62 18.85 -40.61
N VAL A 373 7.77 18.35 -40.10
CA VAL A 373 8.57 19.03 -39.07
C VAL A 373 8.95 20.45 -39.51
N LYS A 374 9.52 20.60 -40.72
CA LYS A 374 9.88 21.92 -41.26
C LYS A 374 8.67 22.83 -41.41
N ALA A 375 7.52 22.28 -41.82
CA ALA A 375 6.27 23.02 -41.97
C ALA A 375 5.80 23.57 -40.63
N TYR A 376 5.72 22.71 -39.63
CA TYR A 376 5.25 23.04 -38.29
C TYR A 376 6.15 24.11 -37.65
N GLU A 377 7.48 24.01 -37.80
CA GLU A 377 8.41 25.05 -37.33
C GLU A 377 8.19 26.41 -38.03
N LYS A 378 7.92 26.41 -39.34
CA LYS A 378 7.61 27.63 -40.11
C LYS A 378 6.28 28.24 -39.68
N PHE A 379 5.23 27.42 -39.60
CA PHE A 379 3.88 27.85 -39.21
C PHE A 379 3.82 28.32 -37.75
N ALA A 380 4.61 27.72 -36.85
CA ALA A 380 4.74 28.21 -35.47
C ALA A 380 5.35 29.63 -35.38
N ARG A 381 6.21 30.02 -36.33
CA ARG A 381 6.88 31.33 -36.34
C ARG A 381 6.06 32.43 -37.04
N GLU A 382 5.37 32.09 -38.13
CA GLU A 382 4.70 33.07 -39.00
C GLU A 382 3.21 33.25 -38.65
N ASP A 383 2.79 34.46 -38.26
CA ASP A 383 1.37 34.73 -38.03
C ASP A 383 0.57 34.97 -39.31
N ASP A 384 -0.12 33.92 -39.72
CA ASP A 384 -1.00 33.84 -40.87
C ASP A 384 -2.48 33.92 -40.50
N SER A 385 -2.82 34.21 -39.24
CA SER A 385 -4.21 34.18 -38.73
C SER A 385 -5.12 35.15 -39.49
N ILE A 386 -4.65 36.37 -39.77
CA ILE A 386 -5.39 37.37 -40.57
C ILE A 386 -5.62 36.85 -41.99
N ARG A 387 -4.61 36.22 -42.58
CA ARG A 387 -4.66 35.74 -43.96
C ARG A 387 -5.66 34.60 -44.10
N ILE A 388 -5.61 33.63 -43.20
CA ILE A 388 -6.55 32.50 -43.18
C ILE A 388 -7.96 33.01 -42.88
N ALA A 389 -8.15 33.90 -41.91
CA ALA A 389 -9.46 34.50 -41.61
C ALA A 389 -10.10 35.17 -42.84
N ASN A 390 -9.32 35.96 -43.59
CA ASN A 390 -9.77 36.59 -44.83
C ASN A 390 -10.15 35.57 -45.92
N ASN A 391 -9.42 34.44 -45.99
CA ASN A 391 -9.70 33.38 -46.96
C ASN A 391 -10.95 32.57 -46.61
N THR A 392 -11.13 32.23 -45.33
CA THR A 392 -12.13 31.23 -44.88
C THR A 392 -13.40 31.83 -44.29
N GLY A 393 -13.36 33.11 -43.89
CA GLY A 393 -14.45 33.78 -43.18
C GLY A 393 -14.52 33.45 -41.68
N PHE A 394 -13.52 32.76 -41.12
CA PHE A 394 -13.40 32.57 -39.67
C PHE A 394 -12.95 33.85 -38.96
N ASP A 395 -13.26 33.97 -37.67
CA ASP A 395 -12.70 35.05 -36.86
C ASP A 395 -11.18 34.88 -36.73
N GLN A 396 -10.44 35.99 -36.86
CA GLN A 396 -9.00 36.02 -36.73
C GLN A 396 -8.57 35.48 -35.36
N ALA A 397 -9.32 35.81 -34.30
CA ALA A 397 -9.01 35.32 -32.96
C ALA A 397 -9.09 33.80 -32.87
N ASP A 398 -10.08 33.18 -33.51
CA ASP A 398 -10.24 31.72 -33.50
C ASP A 398 -9.16 31.03 -34.33
N ILE A 399 -8.74 31.60 -35.47
CA ILE A 399 -7.60 31.05 -36.20
C ILE A 399 -6.31 31.15 -35.38
N ALA A 400 -6.07 32.27 -34.69
CA ALA A 400 -4.91 32.42 -33.82
C ALA A 400 -4.92 31.41 -32.66
N LYS A 401 -6.10 31.12 -32.11
CA LYS A 401 -6.30 30.09 -31.09
C LYS A 401 -5.97 28.69 -31.62
N ILE A 402 -6.48 28.32 -32.78
CA ILE A 402 -6.23 27.03 -33.44
C ILE A 402 -4.74 26.88 -33.76
N ARG A 403 -4.13 27.92 -34.35
CA ARG A 403 -2.69 27.92 -34.67
C ARG A 403 -1.84 27.70 -33.44
N SER A 404 -2.16 28.39 -32.35
CA SER A 404 -1.47 28.19 -31.07
C SER A 404 -1.65 26.75 -30.57
N HIS A 405 -2.88 26.23 -30.61
CA HIS A 405 -3.22 24.86 -30.22
C HIS A 405 -2.41 23.81 -30.98
N ILE A 406 -2.37 23.88 -32.31
CA ILE A 406 -1.69 22.88 -33.16
C ILE A 406 -0.16 22.98 -33.06
N PHE A 407 0.42 24.20 -33.17
CA PHE A 407 1.85 24.34 -33.44
C PHE A 407 2.71 24.78 -32.25
N SER A 408 2.11 25.38 -31.21
CA SER A 408 2.87 26.12 -30.19
C SER A 408 2.59 25.68 -28.76
N LYS A 409 1.32 25.45 -28.43
CA LYS A 409 0.83 25.08 -27.09
C LYS A 409 1.32 23.67 -26.76
N LYS A 410 1.67 23.49 -25.49
CA LYS A 410 1.95 22.16 -24.93
C LYS A 410 0.67 21.64 -24.32
N HIS A 411 0.43 20.36 -24.56
CA HIS A 411 -0.76 19.65 -24.11
C HIS A 411 -0.35 18.54 -23.16
N ASN A 412 -1.29 18.13 -22.32
CA ASN A 412 -1.12 16.91 -21.55
C ASN A 412 -1.37 15.70 -22.49
N LEU A 413 -0.34 15.34 -23.25
CA LEU A 413 -0.36 14.18 -24.13
C LEU A 413 -0.19 12.90 -23.31
N TYR A 414 -0.52 11.78 -23.92
CA TYR A 414 -0.36 10.46 -23.30
C TYR A 414 1.10 10.11 -22.93
N VAL A 415 2.04 10.70 -23.67
CA VAL A 415 3.49 10.59 -23.46
C VAL A 415 4.08 11.72 -22.60
N GLY A 416 3.24 12.59 -22.03
CA GLY A 416 3.63 13.71 -21.16
C GLY A 416 3.35 15.10 -21.73
N TYR A 417 3.79 16.13 -21.00
CA TYR A 417 3.49 17.52 -21.34
C TYR A 417 4.38 18.04 -22.49
N SER A 418 3.91 17.91 -23.73
CA SER A 418 4.67 18.22 -24.95
C SER A 418 3.79 18.87 -26.02
N ARG A 419 4.40 19.31 -27.12
CA ARG A 419 3.68 19.75 -28.33
C ARG A 419 3.23 18.52 -29.13
N PHE A 420 2.17 18.68 -29.92
CA PHE A 420 1.77 17.67 -30.89
C PHE A 420 2.93 17.30 -31.82
N ALA A 421 2.99 16.03 -32.19
CA ALA A 421 3.87 15.61 -33.27
C ALA A 421 3.40 16.21 -34.60
N PRO A 422 4.32 16.55 -35.53
CA PRO A 422 3.95 17.03 -36.84
C PRO A 422 3.24 15.97 -37.68
N ASP A 423 2.12 16.33 -38.30
CA ASP A 423 1.42 15.50 -39.29
C ASP A 423 1.49 16.15 -40.67
N TYR A 424 1.83 15.35 -41.68
CA TYR A 424 1.99 15.85 -43.04
C TYR A 424 0.67 16.31 -43.66
N SER A 425 -0.43 15.61 -43.41
CA SER A 425 -1.74 15.95 -43.98
C SER A 425 -2.31 17.24 -43.37
N MET A 426 -2.14 17.42 -42.07
CA MET A 426 -2.47 18.67 -41.36
C MET A 426 -1.60 19.82 -41.85
N ALA A 427 -0.29 19.61 -42.05
CA ALA A 427 0.59 20.63 -42.62
C ALA A 427 0.13 21.08 -44.01
N VAL A 428 -0.28 20.15 -44.87
CA VAL A 428 -0.78 20.44 -46.23
C VAL A 428 -2.11 21.19 -46.15
N ALA A 429 -3.03 20.76 -45.29
CA ALA A 429 -4.31 21.44 -45.05
C ALA A 429 -4.07 22.88 -44.59
N TRP A 430 -3.19 23.08 -43.61
CA TRP A 430 -2.80 24.41 -43.13
C TRP A 430 -2.22 25.28 -44.26
N GLN A 431 -1.34 24.73 -45.09
CA GLN A 431 -0.79 25.44 -46.26
C GLN A 431 -1.89 25.89 -47.24
N ARG A 432 -2.89 25.04 -47.52
CA ARG A 432 -4.01 25.41 -48.40
C ARG A 432 -4.89 26.51 -47.81
N LEU A 433 -5.15 26.45 -46.51
CA LEU A 433 -5.87 27.50 -45.77
C LEU A 433 -5.15 28.86 -45.88
N ARG A 434 -3.82 28.85 -45.74
CA ARG A 434 -2.99 30.06 -45.93
C ARG A 434 -3.07 30.59 -47.36
N ASN A 435 -3.00 29.70 -48.35
CA ASN A 435 -2.94 30.07 -49.76
C ASN A 435 -4.30 30.46 -50.35
N GLY A 436 -5.41 30.14 -49.67
CA GLY A 436 -6.77 30.44 -50.12
C GLY A 436 -7.34 29.42 -51.10
N ASN A 437 -6.64 28.29 -51.31
CA ASN A 437 -7.07 27.18 -52.15
C ASN A 437 -7.45 25.94 -51.32
N TYR A 438 -8.12 26.18 -50.20
CA TYR A 438 -8.53 25.16 -49.24
C TYR A 438 -9.68 24.29 -49.74
N LEU A 439 -9.71 23.06 -49.25
CA LEU A 439 -10.77 22.09 -49.50
C LEU A 439 -11.85 22.17 -48.41
N PRO A 440 -13.07 21.66 -48.65
CA PRO A 440 -14.11 21.59 -47.62
C PRO A 440 -13.64 20.91 -46.32
N ARG A 441 -12.86 19.83 -46.43
CA ARG A 441 -12.27 19.16 -45.26
C ARG A 441 -11.26 20.01 -44.49
N ASP A 442 -10.55 20.94 -45.13
CA ASP A 442 -9.64 21.84 -44.40
C ASP A 442 -10.42 22.81 -43.50
N ILE A 443 -11.67 23.15 -43.86
CA ILE A 443 -12.59 23.87 -42.97
C ILE A 443 -13.07 22.98 -41.82
N THR A 444 -13.31 21.69 -42.08
CA THR A 444 -13.61 20.72 -41.02
C THR A 444 -12.46 20.61 -40.02
N LEU A 445 -11.20 20.63 -40.47
CA LEU A 445 -10.03 20.69 -39.58
C LEU A 445 -10.10 21.90 -38.63
N LEU A 446 -10.36 23.10 -39.15
CA LEU A 446 -10.46 24.30 -38.31
C LEU A 446 -11.57 24.19 -37.25
N ARG A 447 -12.73 23.61 -37.62
CA ARG A 447 -13.83 23.39 -36.67
C ARG A 447 -13.51 22.33 -35.62
N HIS A 448 -12.84 21.26 -36.05
CA HIS A 448 -12.39 20.19 -35.17
C HIS A 448 -11.45 20.73 -34.09
N GLU A 449 -10.39 21.40 -34.49
CA GLU A 449 -9.32 21.90 -33.61
C GLU A 449 -9.82 22.99 -32.65
N LEU A 450 -10.77 23.83 -33.10
CA LEU A 450 -11.38 24.82 -32.23
C LEU A 450 -12.23 24.16 -31.15
N LEU A 451 -13.05 23.18 -31.52
CA LEU A 451 -13.92 22.45 -30.59
C LEU A 451 -13.11 21.61 -29.60
N GLU A 452 -12.09 20.89 -30.07
CA GLU A 452 -11.19 20.09 -29.24
C GLU A 452 -10.57 20.94 -28.13
N ARG A 453 -10.01 22.10 -28.51
CA ARG A 453 -9.44 23.04 -27.55
C ARG A 453 -10.50 23.55 -26.56
N GLU A 454 -11.68 23.96 -27.02
CA GLU A 454 -12.73 24.49 -26.14
C GLU A 454 -13.16 23.47 -25.09
N ILE A 455 -13.24 22.18 -25.47
CA ILE A 455 -13.55 21.08 -24.57
C ILE A 455 -12.41 20.86 -23.57
N GLU A 456 -11.17 20.83 -24.05
CA GLU A 456 -9.96 20.72 -23.21
C GLU A 456 -9.94 21.83 -22.14
N GLU A 457 -10.12 23.09 -22.53
CA GLU A 457 -10.07 24.25 -21.63
C GLU A 457 -11.26 24.28 -20.66
N LYS A 458 -12.46 23.93 -21.12
CA LYS A 458 -13.68 24.03 -20.31
C LYS A 458 -13.79 22.92 -19.26
N TYR A 459 -13.39 21.70 -19.61
CA TYR A 459 -13.57 20.53 -18.75
C TYR A 459 -12.29 20.06 -18.09
N ASN A 460 -11.12 20.60 -18.48
CA ASN A 460 -9.82 20.22 -17.95
C ASN A 460 -9.59 18.70 -18.03
N ILE A 461 -9.98 18.12 -19.18
CA ILE A 461 -9.88 16.69 -19.50
C ILE A 461 -8.65 16.43 -20.38
N SER A 462 -8.33 15.15 -20.62
CA SER A 462 -7.20 14.80 -21.48
C SER A 462 -7.44 15.19 -22.94
N ILE A 463 -6.37 15.40 -23.71
CA ILE A 463 -6.47 15.74 -25.12
C ILE A 463 -7.16 14.63 -25.92
N SER A 464 -6.95 13.36 -25.55
CA SER A 464 -7.59 12.20 -26.17
C SER A 464 -9.11 12.20 -25.98
N GLU A 465 -9.59 12.54 -24.77
CA GLU A 465 -11.02 12.67 -24.50
C GLU A 465 -11.64 13.85 -25.26
N ALA A 466 -10.93 14.99 -25.31
CA ALA A 466 -11.36 16.15 -26.08
C ALA A 466 -11.43 15.86 -27.59
N HIS A 467 -10.43 15.15 -28.11
CA HIS A 467 -10.34 14.73 -29.51
C HIS A 467 -11.51 13.81 -29.90
N ALA A 468 -11.79 12.80 -29.08
CA ALA A 468 -12.88 11.86 -29.32
C ALA A 468 -14.25 12.55 -29.38
N GLU A 469 -14.46 13.61 -28.58
CA GLU A 469 -15.69 14.38 -28.60
C GLU A 469 -15.77 15.34 -29.80
N ALA A 470 -14.65 15.97 -30.19
CA ALA A 470 -14.57 16.81 -31.38
C ALA A 470 -14.82 16.00 -32.66
N SER A 471 -14.26 14.80 -32.77
CA SER A 471 -14.42 13.89 -33.91
C SER A 471 -15.87 13.44 -34.13
N LYS A 472 -16.72 13.39 -33.09
CA LYS A 472 -18.15 13.08 -33.26
C LYS A 472 -18.90 14.14 -34.09
N GLN A 473 -18.45 15.39 -34.03
CA GLN A 473 -19.09 16.51 -34.72
C GLN A 473 -18.34 16.90 -36.00
N TYR A 474 -17.02 16.85 -35.97
CA TYR A 474 -16.13 17.27 -37.05
C TYR A 474 -15.06 16.21 -37.29
N ASP A 475 -15.45 15.09 -37.92
CA ASP A 475 -14.52 14.01 -38.30
C ASP A 475 -13.68 14.41 -39.52
N TRP A 476 -12.61 15.18 -39.28
CA TRP A 476 -11.71 15.62 -40.34
C TRP A 476 -11.00 14.44 -41.01
N TRP A 477 -10.46 13.51 -40.21
CA TRP A 477 -9.72 12.38 -40.78
C TRP A 477 -10.62 11.42 -41.55
N GLY A 478 -11.83 11.14 -41.07
CA GLY A 478 -12.80 10.35 -41.82
C GLY A 478 -13.02 10.90 -43.22
N GLN A 479 -13.05 12.23 -43.38
CA GLN A 479 -13.11 12.87 -44.69
C GLN A 479 -11.83 12.70 -45.50
N VAL A 480 -10.65 12.81 -44.88
CA VAL A 480 -9.36 12.54 -45.55
C VAL A 480 -9.32 11.10 -46.08
N VAL A 481 -9.66 10.11 -45.25
CA VAL A 481 -9.68 8.70 -45.64
C VAL A 481 -10.69 8.43 -46.74
N GLN A 482 -11.88 9.03 -46.65
CA GLN A 482 -12.92 8.87 -47.66
C GLN A 482 -12.51 9.45 -49.02
N GLU A 483 -11.82 10.59 -49.03
CA GLU A 483 -11.43 11.28 -50.27
C GLU A 483 -10.16 10.72 -50.91
N ILE A 484 -9.14 10.41 -50.10
CA ILE A 484 -7.78 10.12 -50.59
C ILE A 484 -7.13 8.88 -49.96
N GLY A 485 -7.83 8.15 -49.08
CA GLY A 485 -7.38 6.91 -48.48
C GLY A 485 -6.57 7.06 -47.18
N GLU A 486 -6.26 5.92 -46.56
CA GLU A 486 -5.61 5.83 -45.24
C GLU A 486 -4.17 6.36 -45.21
N GLU A 487 -3.50 6.48 -46.37
CA GLU A 487 -2.15 7.03 -46.48
C GLU A 487 -2.09 8.57 -46.39
N GLY A 488 -3.26 9.23 -46.35
CA GLY A 488 -3.39 10.68 -46.28
C GLY A 488 -2.86 11.42 -47.52
N GLU A 489 -2.41 12.66 -47.34
CA GLU A 489 -1.96 13.51 -48.45
C GLU A 489 -0.72 12.92 -49.16
N PRO A 490 -0.67 12.96 -50.51
CA PRO A 490 0.49 12.48 -51.25
C PRO A 490 1.71 13.36 -50.99
N TYR A 491 2.89 12.74 -51.05
CA TYR A 491 4.16 13.44 -50.88
C TYR A 491 4.40 14.49 -51.99
N GLY A 492 5.03 15.62 -51.64
CA GLY A 492 5.39 16.69 -52.59
C GLY A 492 4.42 17.86 -52.69
N LEU A 493 3.42 17.94 -51.80
CA LEU A 493 2.44 19.04 -51.77
C LEU A 493 2.88 20.23 -50.92
N LEU A 494 3.79 20.02 -49.96
CA LEU A 494 4.33 21.08 -49.13
C LEU A 494 5.40 21.90 -49.88
N GLN A 495 5.17 23.20 -50.02
CA GLN A 495 6.09 24.17 -50.63
C GLN A 495 6.80 24.95 -49.51
N ILE A 496 7.75 24.28 -48.88
CA ILE A 496 8.52 24.80 -47.74
C ILE A 496 9.95 25.03 -48.20
N ASP A 497 10.13 26.09 -48.97
CA ASP A 497 11.44 26.73 -49.14
C ASP A 497 11.72 27.69 -47.98
#